data_AF-A0A537Q9T9-F1
#
_entry.id   AF-A0A537Q9T9-F1
#
_cell.length_a   1.000
_cell.length_b   1.000
_cell.length_c   1.000
_cell.angle_alpha   90.00
_cell.angle_beta   90.00
_cell.angle_gamma   90.00
#
_symmetry.space_group_name_H-M   'P 1'
#
loop_
_entity.id
_entity.type
_entity.pdbx_description
1 polymer ?
#
loop_
_entity_poly.entity_id
_entity_poly.type
_entity_poly.pdbx_seq_one_letter_code
_entity_poly.pdbx_strand_id
1 'polypeptide(L)'
;MALTVLITGFGPFPGAPFNPTAALAKRLARRRRPALSGTDRIAHVFPTSYAAVERELPDLIDRHRPDLVLLFGLAPRTPHLRIEARARNRRSTLFADVDGMHPSLAIRAGGPVTLVARARQQPLRIAARTARVPARLSTDAGKYLCNFAYWRALELTRSHAGLVQFVHVPNASRAGARMRSSGNKRRRFTEADLLRAAEAILLALLVAARETPWKPERTLAAVRSSSDSAAAMTETRVSAAG
;
A
#
# COMPACT_ATOMS: atom_id res chain seq x y z
N MET A 1 9.09 -13.45 17.54
CA MET A 1 9.52 -12.03 17.39
C MET A 1 8.28 -11.17 17.19
N ALA A 2 8.26 -9.96 17.74
CA ALA A 2 7.17 -9.03 17.50
C ALA A 2 7.25 -8.52 16.06
N LEU A 3 6.11 -8.45 15.35
CA LEU A 3 6.07 -7.92 13.98
C LEU A 3 5.98 -6.40 14.00
N THR A 4 6.70 -5.72 13.12
CA THR A 4 6.62 -4.27 12.93
C THR A 4 5.79 -3.95 11.69
N VAL A 5 4.76 -3.11 11.86
CA VAL A 5 3.82 -2.74 10.80
C VAL A 5 3.85 -1.23 10.59
N LEU A 6 4.19 -0.81 9.37
CA LEU A 6 4.00 0.56 8.91
C LEU A 6 2.61 0.69 8.28
N ILE A 7 1.76 1.51 8.88
CA ILE A 7 0.38 1.77 8.46
C ILE A 7 0.31 3.21 7.95
N THR A 8 -0.05 3.40 6.67
CA THR A 8 -0.03 4.74 6.07
C THR A 8 -1.41 5.17 5.57
N GLY A 9 -1.62 6.49 5.57
CA GLY A 9 -2.73 7.15 4.91
C GLY A 9 -2.27 8.47 4.29
N PHE A 10 -3.22 9.23 3.74
CA PHE A 10 -2.94 10.53 3.13
C PHE A 10 -3.78 11.64 3.78
N GLY A 11 -3.22 12.85 3.77
CA GLY A 11 -3.93 14.08 4.11
C GLY A 11 -5.03 14.45 3.10
N PRO A 12 -5.64 15.64 3.27
CA PRO A 12 -6.59 16.17 2.30
C PRO A 12 -5.93 16.49 0.95
N PHE A 13 -6.75 16.68 -0.08
CA PHE A 13 -6.32 17.13 -1.41
C PHE A 13 -7.49 17.79 -2.17
N PRO A 14 -7.25 18.53 -3.27
CA PRO A 14 -8.32 19.14 -4.07
C PRO A 14 -9.40 18.14 -4.46
N GLY A 15 -10.67 18.45 -4.13
CA GLY A 15 -11.82 17.57 -4.36
C GLY A 15 -12.08 16.53 -3.25
N ALA A 16 -11.21 16.42 -2.26
CA ALA A 16 -11.41 15.61 -1.05
C ALA A 16 -10.81 16.32 0.20
N PRO A 17 -11.44 17.40 0.68
CA PRO A 17 -10.98 18.13 1.87
C PRO A 17 -11.05 17.28 3.15
N PHE A 18 -11.83 16.20 3.12
CA PHE A 18 -11.82 15.17 4.14
C PHE A 18 -11.34 13.85 3.55
N ASN A 19 -10.14 13.43 3.97
CA ASN A 19 -9.59 12.12 3.63
C ASN A 19 -9.66 11.18 4.84
N PRO A 20 -10.49 10.13 4.83
CA PRO A 20 -10.67 9.25 5.99
C PRO A 20 -9.43 8.40 6.29
N THR A 21 -8.48 8.29 5.36
CA THR A 21 -7.32 7.40 5.50
C THR A 21 -6.33 7.86 6.56
N ALA A 22 -6.17 9.18 6.76
CA ALA A 22 -5.34 9.73 7.83
C ALA A 22 -5.82 9.30 9.22
N ALA A 23 -7.13 9.43 9.47
CA ALA A 23 -7.74 9.00 10.73
C ALA A 23 -7.73 7.48 10.86
N LEU A 24 -8.01 6.76 9.78
CA LEU A 24 -8.00 5.30 9.73
C LEU A 24 -6.64 4.72 10.16
N ALA A 25 -5.54 5.19 9.55
CA ALA A 25 -4.19 4.73 9.86
C ALA A 25 -3.84 4.94 11.34
N LYS A 26 -4.07 6.16 11.83
CA LYS A 26 -3.84 6.55 13.24
C LYS A 26 -4.68 5.71 14.22
N ARG A 27 -5.95 5.48 13.91
CA ARG A 27 -6.86 4.69 14.77
C ARG A 27 -6.52 3.20 14.76
N LEU A 28 -6.12 2.66 13.62
CA LEU A 28 -5.72 1.26 13.50
C LEU A 28 -4.43 0.98 14.28
N ALA A 29 -3.43 1.86 14.19
CA ALA A 29 -2.19 1.72 14.96
C ALA A 29 -2.44 1.70 16.48
N ARG A 30 -3.30 2.60 16.97
CA ARG A 30 -3.66 2.68 18.41
C ARG A 30 -4.67 1.64 18.89
N ARG A 31 -5.16 0.77 18.00
CA ARG A 31 -6.21 -0.19 18.34
C ARG A 31 -5.70 -1.22 19.35
N ARG A 32 -6.32 -1.28 20.53
CA ARG A 32 -6.01 -2.27 21.58
C ARG A 32 -6.91 -3.49 21.44
N ARG A 33 -6.35 -4.61 20.97
CA ARG A 33 -7.02 -5.91 20.83
C ARG A 33 -6.00 -7.01 21.17
N PRO A 34 -6.40 -8.10 21.86
CA PRO A 34 -5.50 -9.23 22.12
C PRO A 34 -4.88 -9.81 20.85
N ALA A 35 -5.66 -9.92 19.76
CA ALA A 35 -5.17 -10.43 18.46
C ALA A 35 -4.11 -9.52 17.78
N LEU A 36 -3.99 -8.27 18.22
CA LEU A 36 -2.96 -7.33 17.78
C LEU A 36 -1.82 -7.17 18.80
N SER A 37 -1.80 -7.99 19.85
CA SER A 37 -0.67 -8.01 20.80
C SER A 37 0.61 -8.51 20.12
N GLY A 38 1.77 -8.10 20.64
CA GLY A 38 3.07 -8.47 20.08
C GLY A 38 3.30 -7.95 18.65
N THR A 39 2.67 -6.84 18.29
CA THR A 39 2.84 -6.16 16.99
C THR A 39 3.11 -4.68 17.26
N ASP A 40 4.27 -4.19 16.85
CA ASP A 40 4.53 -2.75 16.82
C ASP A 40 3.84 -2.14 15.58
N ARG A 41 3.10 -1.05 15.78
CA ARG A 41 2.27 -0.45 14.73
C ARG A 41 2.56 1.04 14.65
N ILE A 42 3.24 1.42 13.59
CA ILE A 42 3.61 2.81 13.30
C ILE A 42 2.58 3.38 12.33
N ALA A 43 1.97 4.52 12.68
CA ALA A 43 1.09 5.24 11.77
C ALA A 43 1.83 6.43 11.16
N HIS A 44 1.77 6.53 9.83
CA HIS A 44 2.24 7.72 9.10
C HIS A 44 1.13 8.29 8.22
N VAL A 45 1.07 9.62 8.09
CA VAL A 45 0.14 10.29 7.19
C VAL A 45 0.95 11.16 6.25
N PHE A 46 1.02 10.74 4.98
CA PHE A 46 1.69 11.54 3.98
C PHE A 46 0.86 12.80 3.67
N PRO A 47 1.49 13.97 3.53
CA PRO A 47 0.97 15.00 2.65
C PRO A 47 0.61 14.36 1.29
N THR A 48 -0.46 14.82 0.64
CA THR A 48 -0.84 14.30 -0.69
C THR A 48 0.08 14.88 -1.78
N SER A 49 1.40 14.77 -1.57
CA SER A 49 2.50 15.23 -2.43
C SER A 49 3.45 14.08 -2.83
N TYR A 50 3.90 14.08 -4.08
CA TYR A 50 4.91 13.13 -4.57
C TYR A 50 6.24 13.33 -3.85
N ALA A 51 6.64 14.59 -3.61
CA ALA A 51 7.89 14.91 -2.94
C ALA A 51 7.90 14.40 -1.49
N ALA A 52 6.78 14.52 -0.79
CA ALA A 52 6.65 14.00 0.57
C ALA A 52 6.82 12.47 0.60
N VAL A 53 6.19 11.74 -0.31
CA VAL A 53 6.33 10.28 -0.40
C VAL A 53 7.75 9.87 -0.82
N GLU A 54 8.40 10.57 -1.75
CA GLU A 54 9.80 10.28 -2.12
C GLU A 54 10.76 10.45 -0.95
N ARG A 55 10.55 11.48 -0.13
CA ARG A 55 11.42 11.78 1.01
C ARG A 55 11.15 10.86 2.20
N GLU A 56 9.88 10.74 2.60
CA GLU A 56 9.53 10.17 3.90
C GLU A 56 9.40 8.64 3.87
N LEU A 57 8.98 8.05 2.75
CA LEU A 57 8.78 6.60 2.69
C LEU A 57 10.09 5.80 2.82
N PRO A 58 11.21 6.15 2.13
CA PRO A 58 12.49 5.49 2.37
C PRO A 58 12.95 5.59 3.82
N ASP A 59 12.90 6.80 4.40
CA ASP A 59 13.30 7.04 5.80
C ASP A 59 12.51 6.16 6.79
N LEU A 60 11.20 6.02 6.58
CA LEU A 60 10.34 5.17 7.41
C LEU A 60 10.70 3.69 7.27
N ILE A 61 10.96 3.23 6.06
CA ILE A 61 11.35 1.83 5.80
C ILE A 61 12.72 1.53 6.42
N ASP A 62 13.69 2.42 6.26
CA ASP A 62 15.04 2.22 6.77
C ASP A 62 15.11 2.30 8.29
N ARG A 63 14.39 3.25 8.89
CA ARG A 63 14.33 3.45 10.35
C ARG A 63 13.62 2.30 11.06
N HIS A 64 12.47 1.87 10.53
CA HIS A 64 11.59 0.94 11.25
C HIS A 64 11.71 -0.51 10.78
N ARG A 65 12.34 -0.76 9.62
CA ARG A 65 12.49 -2.11 9.04
C ARG A 65 11.19 -2.94 9.11
N PRO A 66 10.06 -2.42 8.59
CA PRO A 66 8.76 -3.05 8.81
C PRO A 66 8.66 -4.41 8.11
N ASP A 67 8.11 -5.40 8.82
CA ASP A 67 7.73 -6.70 8.26
C ASP A 67 6.51 -6.58 7.33
N LEU A 68 5.68 -5.56 7.57
CA LEU A 68 4.46 -5.29 6.82
C LEU A 68 4.29 -3.78 6.58
N VAL A 69 4.02 -3.40 5.33
CA VAL A 69 3.57 -2.06 4.95
C VAL A 69 2.13 -2.12 4.45
N LEU A 70 1.21 -1.49 5.18
CA LEU A 70 -0.20 -1.40 4.85
C LEU A 70 -0.57 0.04 4.51
N LEU A 71 -0.82 0.31 3.23
CA LEU A 71 -1.14 1.65 2.74
C LEU A 71 -2.65 1.80 2.48
N PHE A 72 -3.22 2.93 2.87
CA PHE A 72 -4.61 3.29 2.59
C PHE A 72 -4.70 4.51 1.68
N GLY A 73 -5.54 4.43 0.64
CA GLY A 73 -5.86 5.54 -0.26
C GLY A 73 -7.36 5.78 -0.38
N LEU A 74 -7.78 7.03 -0.60
CA LEU A 74 -9.20 7.34 -0.82
C LEU A 74 -9.58 7.12 -2.29
N ALA A 75 -10.63 6.34 -2.54
CA ALA A 75 -11.31 6.24 -3.82
C ALA A 75 -12.76 6.74 -3.67
N PRO A 76 -13.04 8.05 -3.79
CA PRO A 76 -14.30 8.62 -3.31
C PRO A 76 -15.55 8.12 -4.04
N ARG A 77 -15.39 7.61 -5.27
CA ARG A 77 -16.50 7.14 -6.12
C ARG A 77 -16.78 5.63 -6.01
N THR A 78 -15.95 4.87 -5.27
CA THR A 78 -16.14 3.41 -5.14
C THR A 78 -17.21 3.09 -4.09
N PRO A 79 -18.08 2.09 -4.28
CA PRO A 79 -19.03 1.64 -3.27
C PRO A 79 -18.51 0.48 -2.41
N HIS A 80 -17.23 0.14 -2.51
CA HIS A 80 -16.58 -0.98 -1.83
C HIS A 80 -15.08 -0.73 -1.64
N LEU A 81 -14.45 -1.40 -0.68
CA LEU A 81 -12.99 -1.44 -0.58
C LEU A 81 -12.41 -2.08 -1.85
N ARG A 82 -11.21 -1.66 -2.23
CA ARG A 82 -10.44 -2.29 -3.31
C ARG A 82 -9.11 -2.78 -2.74
N ILE A 83 -8.90 -4.09 -2.80
CA ILE A 83 -7.63 -4.72 -2.41
C ILE A 83 -6.75 -4.74 -3.66
N GLU A 84 -5.74 -3.87 -3.71
CA GLU A 84 -4.93 -3.65 -4.91
C GLU A 84 -3.89 -4.75 -5.11
N ALA A 85 -3.90 -5.38 -6.27
CA ALA A 85 -3.03 -6.50 -6.60
C ALA A 85 -1.71 -6.07 -7.26
N ARG A 86 -1.62 -4.86 -7.80
CA ARG A 86 -0.41 -4.36 -8.46
C ARG A 86 -0.35 -2.82 -8.50
N ALA A 87 0.87 -2.31 -8.62
CA ALA A 87 1.17 -0.92 -8.91
C ALA A 87 1.83 -0.81 -10.29
N ARG A 88 1.55 0.26 -11.03
CA ARG A 88 2.12 0.53 -12.36
C ARG A 88 3.27 1.53 -12.24
N ASN A 89 4.32 1.35 -13.02
CA ASN A 89 5.41 2.33 -13.17
C ASN A 89 4.93 3.53 -13.99
N ARG A 90 3.91 4.25 -13.49
CA ARG A 90 3.27 5.36 -14.18
C ARG A 90 2.69 6.38 -13.21
N ARG A 91 2.85 7.66 -13.52
CA ARG A 91 2.22 8.80 -12.85
C ARG A 91 1.26 9.50 -13.81
N SER A 92 0.34 10.27 -13.24
CA SER A 92 -0.58 11.10 -13.98
C SER A 92 0.10 12.41 -14.29
N THR A 93 0.23 12.75 -15.57
CA THR A 93 0.71 14.06 -16.02
C THR A 93 -0.40 15.11 -16.01
N LEU A 94 -1.66 14.67 -15.94
CA LEU A 94 -2.86 15.52 -16.06
C LEU A 94 -3.23 16.29 -14.78
N PHE A 95 -2.76 15.85 -13.62
CA PHE A 95 -3.15 16.41 -12.33
C PHE A 95 -1.91 16.68 -11.51
N ALA A 96 -1.72 17.92 -11.11
CA ALA A 96 -0.71 18.29 -10.13
C ALA A 96 -1.00 17.65 -8.77
N ASP A 97 0.04 17.48 -7.96
CA ASP A 97 -0.15 17.21 -6.53
C ASP A 97 -0.48 18.47 -5.72
N VAL A 98 -0.61 18.35 -4.40
CA VAL A 98 -0.94 19.48 -3.53
C VAL A 98 0.15 20.57 -3.50
N ASP A 99 1.37 20.25 -3.95
CA ASP A 99 2.48 21.20 -4.04
C ASP A 99 2.59 21.82 -5.46
N GLY A 100 1.66 21.49 -6.36
CA GLY A 100 1.67 21.99 -7.74
C GLY A 100 2.60 21.21 -8.69
N MET A 101 3.19 20.09 -8.25
CA MET A 101 4.14 19.33 -9.08
C MET A 101 3.42 18.52 -10.17
N HIS A 102 3.87 18.66 -11.42
CA HIS A 102 3.56 17.75 -12.51
C HIS A 102 4.68 16.71 -12.67
N PRO A 103 4.46 15.44 -12.31
CA PRO A 103 5.52 14.45 -12.37
C PRO A 103 5.79 13.98 -13.81
N SER A 104 6.99 13.45 -14.05
CA SER A 104 7.26 12.70 -15.28
C SER A 104 6.43 11.40 -15.35
N LEU A 105 6.15 10.94 -16.58
CA LEU A 105 5.22 9.84 -16.82
C LEU A 105 5.62 8.54 -16.12
N ALA A 106 6.89 8.16 -16.17
CA ALA A 106 7.41 6.97 -15.50
C ALA A 106 7.83 7.30 -14.07
N ILE A 107 7.62 6.38 -13.13
CA ILE A 107 8.14 6.51 -11.75
C ILE A 107 9.65 6.28 -11.75
N ARG A 108 10.09 5.20 -12.42
CA ARG A 108 11.50 4.86 -12.62
C ARG A 108 11.77 4.58 -14.09
N ALA A 109 12.67 5.35 -14.71
CA ALA A 109 13.11 5.08 -16.07
C ALA A 109 13.75 3.67 -16.14
N GLY A 110 13.39 2.87 -17.16
CA GLY A 110 13.86 1.49 -17.33
C GLY A 110 13.35 0.47 -16.29
N GLY A 111 12.54 0.89 -15.32
CA GLY A 111 11.98 -0.01 -14.30
C GLY A 111 10.84 -0.90 -14.82
N PRO A 112 10.49 -2.00 -14.12
CA PRO A 112 9.42 -2.90 -14.54
C PRO A 112 8.08 -2.17 -14.74
N VAL A 113 7.32 -2.55 -15.76
CA VAL A 113 6.03 -1.91 -16.10
C VAL A 113 5.05 -1.98 -14.92
N THR A 114 5.05 -3.08 -14.18
CA THR A 114 4.24 -3.26 -12.97
C THR A 114 4.99 -3.98 -11.89
N LEU A 115 4.69 -3.65 -10.64
CA LEU A 115 5.05 -4.44 -9.47
C LEU A 115 3.79 -5.07 -8.88
N VAL A 116 3.84 -6.35 -8.54
CA VAL A 116 2.71 -7.11 -7.98
C VAL A 116 2.78 -7.08 -6.46
N ALA A 117 1.62 -7.06 -5.79
CA ALA A 117 1.57 -7.18 -4.34
C ALA A 117 2.25 -8.47 -3.88
N ARG A 118 2.92 -8.41 -2.72
CA ARG A 118 3.48 -9.61 -2.11
C ARG A 118 2.52 -10.32 -1.15
N ALA A 119 1.42 -9.67 -0.78
CA ALA A 119 0.34 -10.29 -0.02
C ALA A 119 -0.66 -11.02 -0.93
N ARG A 120 -1.18 -12.16 -0.47
CA ARG A 120 -2.30 -12.86 -1.12
C ARG A 120 -3.59 -12.07 -0.87
N GLN A 121 -4.20 -11.52 -1.91
CA GLN A 121 -5.29 -10.55 -1.78
C GLN A 121 -6.65 -11.20 -1.49
N GLN A 122 -6.86 -12.46 -1.87
CA GLN A 122 -8.13 -13.17 -1.64
C GLN A 122 -8.47 -13.29 -0.15
N PRO A 123 -7.57 -13.75 0.75
CA PRO A 123 -7.79 -13.72 2.19
C PRO A 123 -8.18 -12.34 2.72
N LEU A 124 -7.53 -11.27 2.22
CA LEU A 124 -7.82 -9.90 2.67
C LEU A 124 -9.22 -9.44 2.25
N ARG A 125 -9.64 -9.79 1.04
CA ARG A 125 -11.01 -9.54 0.56
C ARG A 125 -12.03 -10.29 1.42
N ILE A 126 -11.76 -11.55 1.74
CA ILE A 126 -12.63 -12.37 2.60
C ILE A 126 -12.72 -11.73 3.99
N ALA A 127 -11.58 -11.39 4.61
CA ALA A 127 -11.53 -10.75 5.92
C ALA A 127 -12.36 -9.46 5.99
N ALA A 128 -12.23 -8.58 4.99
CA ALA A 128 -13.05 -7.37 4.89
C ALA A 128 -14.55 -7.66 4.78
N ARG A 129 -14.93 -8.67 3.99
CA ARG A 129 -16.34 -9.08 3.82
C ARG A 129 -16.92 -9.71 5.08
N THR A 130 -16.14 -10.52 5.80
CA THR A 130 -16.53 -11.07 7.11
C THR A 130 -16.74 -9.96 8.13
N ALA A 131 -15.99 -8.87 8.05
CA ALA A 131 -16.24 -7.64 8.83
C ALA A 131 -17.48 -6.84 8.38
N ARG A 132 -18.31 -7.41 7.48
CA ARG A 132 -19.53 -6.83 6.90
C ARG A 132 -19.28 -5.59 6.05
N VAL A 133 -18.12 -5.52 5.40
CA VAL A 133 -17.75 -4.41 4.53
C VAL A 133 -17.51 -4.93 3.10
N PRO A 134 -18.24 -4.42 2.08
CA PRO A 134 -18.03 -4.82 0.69
C PRO A 134 -16.58 -4.58 0.25
N ALA A 135 -15.96 -5.58 -0.34
CA ALA A 135 -14.60 -5.52 -0.87
C ALA A 135 -14.48 -6.29 -2.19
N ARG A 136 -13.66 -5.75 -3.10
CA ARG A 136 -13.29 -6.39 -4.37
C ARG A 136 -11.77 -6.38 -4.55
N LEU A 137 -11.26 -7.32 -5.34
CA LEU A 137 -9.90 -7.22 -5.86
C LEU A 137 -9.84 -6.12 -6.93
N SER A 138 -8.69 -5.46 -7.03
CA SER A 138 -8.44 -4.44 -8.04
C SER A 138 -7.03 -4.59 -8.59
N THR A 139 -6.84 -4.34 -9.88
CA THR A 139 -5.54 -4.39 -10.56
C THR A 139 -5.12 -3.01 -11.07
N ASP A 140 -5.77 -1.96 -10.56
CA ASP A 140 -5.56 -0.57 -10.92
C ASP A 140 -5.68 0.33 -9.69
N ALA A 141 -4.53 0.64 -9.10
CA ALA A 141 -4.41 1.59 -8.00
C ALA A 141 -4.53 3.07 -8.45
N GLY A 142 -4.94 3.31 -9.70
CA GLY A 142 -5.01 4.63 -10.32
C GLY A 142 -3.68 5.06 -10.94
N LYS A 143 -3.60 6.34 -11.29
CA LYS A 143 -2.39 6.95 -11.87
C LYS A 143 -1.82 8.07 -10.99
N TYR A 144 -2.42 8.35 -9.85
CA TYR A 144 -2.02 9.45 -8.98
C TYR A 144 -1.13 8.94 -7.83
N LEU A 145 -1.10 9.68 -6.71
CA LEU A 145 -0.27 9.38 -5.56
C LEU A 145 -0.45 7.98 -4.96
N CYS A 146 -1.68 7.44 -4.96
CA CYS A 146 -1.94 6.09 -4.44
C CYS A 146 -1.09 5.03 -5.16
N ASN A 147 -1.10 5.05 -6.50
CA ASN A 147 -0.31 4.15 -7.32
C ASN A 147 1.19 4.38 -7.13
N PHE A 148 1.59 5.65 -7.07
CA PHE A 148 2.98 6.03 -6.86
C PHE A 148 3.53 5.50 -5.52
N ALA A 149 2.86 5.81 -4.41
CA ALA A 149 3.28 5.33 -3.09
C ALA A 149 3.28 3.80 -3.01
N TYR A 150 2.30 3.13 -3.64
CA TYR A 150 2.29 1.68 -3.69
C TYR A 150 3.49 1.11 -4.46
N TRP A 151 3.80 1.68 -5.62
CA TRP A 151 4.94 1.27 -6.43
C TRP A 151 6.26 1.48 -5.69
N ARG A 152 6.44 2.65 -5.05
CA ARG A 152 7.63 2.97 -4.25
C ARG A 152 7.77 2.04 -3.05
N ALA A 153 6.69 1.78 -2.32
CA ALA A 153 6.72 0.84 -1.21
C ALA A 153 7.14 -0.56 -1.66
N LEU A 154 6.60 -1.05 -2.78
CA LEU A 154 6.98 -2.36 -3.35
C LEU A 154 8.45 -2.39 -3.79
N GLU A 155 8.97 -1.31 -4.38
CA GLU A 155 10.36 -1.21 -4.83
C GLU A 155 11.35 -1.16 -3.67
N LEU A 156 11.14 -0.27 -2.70
CA LEU A 156 12.06 -0.01 -1.59
C LEU A 156 12.21 -1.20 -0.65
N THR A 157 11.18 -2.03 -0.57
CA THR A 157 11.16 -3.20 0.32
C THR A 157 11.55 -4.49 -0.41
N ARG A 158 12.03 -4.45 -1.67
CA ARG A 158 12.42 -5.66 -2.43
C ARG A 158 13.51 -6.47 -1.73
N SER A 159 14.50 -5.80 -1.15
CA SER A 159 15.66 -6.42 -0.48
C SER A 159 15.35 -7.05 0.87
N HIS A 160 14.24 -6.65 1.51
CA HIS A 160 13.87 -7.08 2.88
C HIS A 160 12.60 -7.95 2.94
N ALA A 161 12.10 -8.40 1.78
CA ALA A 161 10.85 -9.15 1.52
C ALA A 161 9.68 -9.02 2.54
N GLY A 162 9.43 -7.82 3.07
CA GLY A 162 8.23 -7.55 3.87
C GLY A 162 6.94 -7.63 3.05
N LEU A 163 5.81 -7.96 3.67
CA LEU A 163 4.52 -7.88 2.97
C LEU A 163 4.19 -6.41 2.67
N VAL A 164 3.68 -6.12 1.48
CA VAL A 164 3.20 -4.77 1.12
C VAL A 164 1.82 -4.92 0.51
N GLN A 165 0.86 -4.16 1.04
CA GLN A 165 -0.51 -4.14 0.55
C GLN A 165 -1.06 -2.72 0.53
N PHE A 166 -1.69 -2.36 -0.60
CA PHE A 166 -2.46 -1.13 -0.74
C PHE A 166 -3.96 -1.42 -0.75
N VAL A 167 -4.74 -0.63 -0.01
CA VAL A 167 -6.19 -0.74 0.05
C VAL A 167 -6.83 0.62 -0.24
N HIS A 168 -7.61 0.71 -1.32
CA HIS A 168 -8.48 1.87 -1.50
C HIS A 168 -9.74 1.73 -0.67
N VAL A 169 -10.10 2.80 0.04
CA VAL A 169 -11.34 2.90 0.82
C VAL A 169 -12.33 3.85 0.14
N PRO A 170 -13.64 3.60 0.26
CA PRO A 170 -14.68 4.53 -0.18
C PRO A 170 -14.70 5.78 0.71
N ASN A 171 -15.48 6.78 0.28
CA ASN A 171 -15.80 7.91 1.14
C ASN A 171 -16.58 7.43 2.38
N ALA A 172 -16.31 8.01 3.54
CA ALA A 172 -16.94 7.66 4.80
C ALA A 172 -17.36 8.91 5.58
N SER A 173 -18.54 8.85 6.19
CA SER A 173 -19.00 9.91 7.09
C SER A 173 -18.31 9.81 8.46
N ARG A 174 -18.00 10.97 9.03
CA ARG A 174 -17.58 11.08 10.44
C ARG A 174 -18.74 10.70 11.34
N ALA A 175 -18.46 10.07 12.47
CA ALA A 175 -19.46 9.82 13.50
C ALA A 175 -20.02 11.17 14.00
N GLY A 176 -21.35 11.34 13.99
CA GLY A 176 -22.02 12.54 14.52
C GLY A 176 -22.29 13.68 13.53
N ALA A 177 -21.90 13.58 12.25
CA ALA A 177 -22.26 14.60 11.26
C ALA A 177 -23.77 14.57 10.97
N ARG A 178 -24.49 15.69 11.24
CA ARG A 178 -25.93 15.83 10.96
C ARG A 178 -26.23 15.52 9.49
N MET A 179 -27.16 14.61 9.28
CA MET A 179 -27.33 13.86 8.04
C MET A 179 -28.41 14.51 7.18
N ARG A 180 -28.03 15.24 6.11
CA ARG A 180 -28.99 15.64 5.08
C ARG A 180 -29.37 14.41 4.25
N SER A 181 -30.66 14.09 4.22
CA SER A 181 -31.24 13.10 3.32
C SER A 181 -30.95 13.54 1.89
N SER A 182 -30.07 12.80 1.21
CA SER A 182 -29.90 12.90 -0.24
C SER A 182 -30.31 11.54 -0.74
N GLY A 183 -31.35 11.52 -1.59
CA GLY A 183 -32.11 10.34 -2.05
C GLY A 183 -31.32 9.28 -2.82
N ASN A 184 -30.00 9.26 -2.72
CA ASN A 184 -29.17 8.24 -3.32
C ASN A 184 -29.03 7.05 -2.36
N LYS A 185 -29.70 5.91 -2.68
CA LYS A 185 -29.67 4.61 -1.95
C LYS A 185 -28.29 3.93 -1.91
N ARG A 186 -27.18 4.66 -2.09
CA ARG A 186 -25.83 4.09 -2.01
C ARG A 186 -25.48 3.86 -0.54
N ARG A 187 -24.98 2.65 -0.23
CA ARG A 187 -24.47 2.29 1.10
C ARG A 187 -23.45 3.35 1.55
N ARG A 188 -23.76 4.05 2.63
CA ARG A 188 -22.88 5.06 3.24
C ARG A 188 -21.95 4.34 4.22
N PHE A 189 -20.65 4.48 4.03
CA PHE A 189 -19.67 3.93 4.96
C PHE A 189 -19.46 4.91 6.12
N THR A 190 -19.24 4.39 7.31
CA THR A 190 -18.79 5.14 8.48
C THR A 190 -17.29 4.92 8.69
N GLU A 191 -16.63 5.80 9.41
CA GLU A 191 -15.24 5.55 9.85
C GLU A 191 -15.11 4.24 10.66
N ALA A 192 -16.18 3.85 11.39
CA ALA A 192 -16.21 2.59 12.12
C ALA A 192 -16.22 1.38 11.18
N ASP A 193 -16.94 1.44 10.05
CA ASP A 193 -16.91 0.39 9.03
C ASP A 193 -15.49 0.23 8.47
N LEU A 194 -14.85 1.36 8.12
CA LEU A 194 -13.49 1.34 7.59
C LEU A 194 -12.50 0.76 8.60
N LEU A 195 -12.60 1.16 9.87
CA LEU A 195 -11.73 0.65 10.92
C LEU A 195 -11.92 -0.86 11.14
N ARG A 196 -13.16 -1.36 11.15
CA ARG A 196 -13.42 -2.81 11.30
C ARG A 196 -12.84 -3.62 10.14
N ALA A 197 -13.00 -3.15 8.90
CA ALA A 197 -12.42 -3.82 7.74
C ALA A 197 -10.89 -3.77 7.76
N ALA A 198 -10.31 -2.63 8.12
CA ALA A 198 -8.87 -2.46 8.22
C ALA A 198 -8.25 -3.34 9.32
N GLU A 199 -8.93 -3.48 10.47
CA GLU A 199 -8.55 -4.40 11.55
C GLU A 199 -8.54 -5.86 11.04
N ALA A 200 -9.58 -6.29 10.33
CA ALA A 200 -9.65 -7.64 9.76
C ALA A 200 -8.57 -7.89 8.68
N ILE A 201 -8.31 -6.91 7.80
CA ILE A 201 -7.25 -7.00 6.78
C ILE A 201 -5.88 -7.09 7.45
N LEU A 202 -5.61 -6.26 8.47
CA LEU A 202 -4.35 -6.27 9.19
C LEU A 202 -4.12 -7.63 9.87
N LEU A 203 -5.14 -8.20 10.52
CA LEU A 203 -5.02 -9.53 11.13
C LEU A 203 -4.68 -10.61 10.10
N ALA A 204 -5.33 -10.61 8.94
CA ALA A 204 -5.03 -11.54 7.87
C ALA A 204 -3.59 -11.38 7.33
N LEU A 205 -3.10 -10.14 7.24
CA LEU A 205 -1.71 -9.85 6.86
C LEU A 205 -0.71 -10.32 7.92
N LEU A 206 -1.02 -10.15 9.22
CA LEU A 206 -0.18 -10.61 10.31
C LEU A 206 -0.06 -12.14 10.35
N VAL A 207 -1.14 -12.86 10.06
CA VAL A 207 -1.11 -14.32 9.89
C VAL A 207 -0.18 -14.69 8.73
N ALA A 208 -0.37 -14.08 7.55
CA ALA A 208 0.47 -14.35 6.39
C ALA A 208 1.96 -14.02 6.61
N ALA A 209 2.26 -12.94 7.33
CA ALA A 209 3.64 -12.54 7.67
C ALA A 209 4.32 -13.56 8.58
N ARG A 210 3.57 -14.18 9.51
CA ARG A 210 4.09 -15.23 10.41
C ARG A 210 4.33 -16.56 9.69
N GLU A 211 3.49 -16.89 8.72
CA GLU A 211 3.63 -18.11 7.90
C GLU A 211 4.77 -18.00 6.89
N THR A 212 5.11 -16.77 6.48
CA THR A 212 6.12 -16.50 5.46
C THR A 212 7.18 -15.51 5.96
N PRO A 213 7.90 -15.81 7.07
CA PRO A 213 8.89 -14.89 7.59
C PRO A 213 9.99 -14.66 6.55
N TRP A 214 10.31 -13.39 6.31
CA TRP A 214 11.46 -13.06 5.48
C TRP A 214 12.73 -13.57 6.18
N LYS A 215 13.55 -14.33 5.44
CA LYS A 215 14.87 -14.78 5.87
C LYS A 215 15.94 -14.05 5.05
N PRO A 216 16.85 -13.28 5.67
CA PRO A 216 17.87 -12.49 4.97
C PRO A 216 18.79 -13.34 4.06
N GLU A 217 19.03 -14.59 4.44
CA GLU A 217 19.91 -15.54 3.74
C GLU A 217 19.40 -16.03 2.37
N ARG A 218 18.09 -15.87 2.05
CA ARG A 218 17.57 -16.21 0.71
C ARG A 218 18.00 -15.23 -0.39
N THR A 219 18.47 -14.03 -0.02
CA THR A 219 18.83 -12.98 -0.98
C THR A 219 20.24 -13.14 -1.53
N LEU A 220 21.21 -13.63 -0.74
CA LEU A 220 22.58 -13.84 -1.21
C LEU A 220 22.67 -14.94 -2.28
N ALA A 221 21.86 -15.99 -2.18
CA ALA A 221 21.78 -17.04 -3.20
C ALA A 221 21.14 -16.55 -4.51
N ALA A 222 20.08 -15.74 -4.44
CA ALA A 222 19.38 -15.22 -5.61
C ALA A 222 20.14 -14.08 -6.33
N VAL A 223 20.89 -13.27 -5.58
CA VAL A 223 21.78 -12.25 -6.18
C VAL A 223 22.98 -12.92 -6.85
N ARG A 224 23.60 -13.92 -6.22
CA ARG A 224 24.72 -14.69 -6.81
C ARG A 224 24.31 -15.44 -8.09
N SER A 225 23.14 -16.10 -8.09
CA SER A 225 22.66 -16.80 -9.30
C SER A 225 22.34 -15.85 -10.46
N SER A 226 21.94 -14.61 -10.15
CA SER A 226 21.62 -13.59 -11.16
C SER A 226 22.88 -12.93 -11.73
N SER A 227 23.93 -12.74 -10.91
CA SER A 227 25.22 -12.24 -11.36
C SER A 227 25.99 -13.27 -12.20
N ASP A 228 25.93 -14.56 -11.82
CA ASP A 228 26.58 -15.64 -12.57
C ASP A 228 25.91 -15.85 -13.94
N SER A 229 24.59 -15.72 -13.99
CA SER A 229 23.83 -15.80 -15.26
C SER A 229 24.10 -14.60 -16.18
N ALA A 230 24.27 -13.41 -15.62
CA ALA A 230 24.62 -12.21 -16.40
C ALA A 230 26.07 -12.26 -16.91
N ALA A 231 27.01 -12.76 -16.12
CA ALA A 231 28.41 -12.95 -16.52
C ALA A 231 28.53 -13.97 -17.68
N ALA A 232 27.86 -15.13 -17.56
CA ALA A 232 27.88 -16.17 -18.59
C ALA A 232 27.29 -15.72 -19.96
N MET A 233 26.27 -14.85 -19.93
CA MET A 233 25.71 -14.28 -21.15
C MET A 233 26.61 -13.24 -21.83
N THR A 234 27.57 -12.66 -21.09
CA THR A 234 28.50 -11.67 -21.63
C THR A 234 29.69 -12.34 -22.32
N GLU A 235 30.21 -13.44 -21.77
CA GLU A 235 31.29 -14.23 -22.37
C GLU A 235 30.87 -14.93 -23.68
N THR A 236 29.62 -15.42 -23.76
CA THR A 236 29.10 -16.09 -24.97
C THR A 236 28.98 -15.13 -26.17
N ARG A 237 28.80 -13.82 -25.94
CA ARG A 237 28.72 -12.82 -27.01
C ARG A 237 30.07 -12.38 -27.56
N VAL A 238 31.15 -12.51 -26.78
CA VAL A 238 32.50 -12.15 -27.24
C VAL A 238 33.11 -13.26 -28.10
N SER A 239 32.78 -14.53 -27.85
CA SER A 239 33.28 -15.66 -28.64
C SER A 239 32.60 -15.85 -30.01
N ALA A 240 31.46 -15.19 -30.26
CA ALA A 240 30.72 -15.31 -31.52
C ALA A 240 31.01 -14.18 -32.52
N ALA A 241 31.96 -13.29 -32.20
CA ALA A 241 32.33 -12.12 -33.00
C ALA A 241 33.82 -12.12 -33.41
N GLY A 242 34.50 -13.27 -33.30
CA GLY A 242 35.88 -13.48 -33.75
C GLY A 242 35.96 -14.46 -34.91
#